data_AF-X1TRR8-F1
#
_entry.id   AF-X1TRR8-F1
#
_cell.length_a   1.000
_cell.length_b   1.000
_cell.length_c   1.000
_cell.angle_alpha   90.00
_cell.angle_beta   90.00
_cell.angle_gamma   90.00
#
_symmetry.space_group_name_H-M   'P 1'
#
loop_
_entity.id
_entity.type
_entity.pdbx_description
1 polymer ?
#
loop_
_entity_poly.entity_id
_entity_poly.type
_entity_poly.pdbx_seq_one_letter_code
_entity_poly.pdbx_strand_id
1 'polypeptide(L)' 'HIVLYTTDDTEVIWGAELGKWQQHLEATDAEKLAKLYAYYEEYGSLLGDVKYINLRDPQDRIPLPIDKD' A
#
# COMPACT_ATOMS: atom_id res chain seq x y z
N HIS A 1 12.53 7.03 -2.15
CA HIS A 1 11.36 6.15 -2.23
C HIS A 1 11.82 4.74 -2.58
N ILE A 2 11.20 3.72 -2.00
CA ILE A 2 11.41 2.29 -2.20
C ILE A 2 10.39 1.80 -3.24
N VAL A 3 10.87 0.99 -4.17
CA VAL A 3 10.07 0.21 -5.12
C VAL A 3 10.60 -1.22 -5.05
N LEU A 4 9.69 -2.19 -4.95
CA LEU A 4 10.01 -3.61 -5.00
C LEU A 4 9.56 -4.14 -6.36
N TYR A 5 10.24 -5.18 -6.86
CA TYR A 5 9.89 -5.84 -8.11
C TYR A 5 9.56 -7.30 -7.80
N THR A 6 8.44 -7.77 -8.35
CA THR A 6 8.14 -9.20 -8.40
C THR A 6 9.00 -9.91 -9.45
N THR A 7 8.92 -11.23 -9.52
CA THR A 7 9.72 -12.04 -10.46
C THR A 7 9.36 -11.84 -11.93
N ASP A 8 8.21 -11.23 -12.21
CA ASP A 8 7.72 -10.89 -13.55
C ASP A 8 7.78 -9.37 -13.81
N ASP A 9 8.61 -8.66 -13.06
CA ASP A 9 8.85 -7.22 -13.17
C ASP A 9 7.65 -6.32 -12.83
N THR A 10 6.60 -6.85 -12.19
CA THR A 10 5.52 -6.02 -11.64
C THR A 10 6.05 -5.14 -10.51
N GLU A 11 5.79 -3.83 -10.61
CA GLU A 11 6.23 -2.85 -9.62
C GLU A 11 5.32 -2.83 -8.39
N VAL A 12 5.90 -2.97 -7.20
CA VAL A 12 5.24 -2.70 -5.92
C VAL A 12 5.82 -1.41 -5.34
N ILE A 13 5.05 -0.32 -5.46
CA ILE A 13 5.44 1.02 -5.03
C ILE A 13 5.22 1.11 -3.51
N TRP A 14 6.29 0.87 -2.76
CA TRP A 14 6.30 1.00 -1.30
C TRP A 14 6.20 2.46 -0.84
N GLY A 15 6.93 3.38 -1.49
CA GLY A 15 6.92 4.81 -1.12
C GLY A 15 8.12 5.23 -0.28
N ALA A 16 7.94 6.07 0.72
CA ALA A 16 8.97 6.53 1.64
C ALA A 16 9.80 5.37 2.24
N GLU A 17 11.02 5.68 2.68
CA GLU A 17 11.85 4.71 3.40
C GLU A 17 11.14 4.18 4.66
N LEU A 18 11.56 3.00 5.13
CA LEU A 18 11.02 2.38 6.34
C LEU A 18 11.08 3.35 7.52
N GLY A 19 9.94 3.54 8.20
CA GLY A 19 9.78 4.48 9.30
C GLY A 19 9.75 5.96 8.91
N LYS A 20 9.79 6.30 7.61
CA LYS A 20 9.78 7.69 7.11
C LYS A 20 8.47 8.10 6.43
N TRP A 21 7.43 7.26 6.51
CA TRP A 21 6.10 7.51 5.94
C TRP A 21 5.49 8.87 6.32
N GLN A 22 5.71 9.32 7.57
CA GLN A 22 5.21 10.61 8.09
C GLN A 22 5.69 11.81 7.28
N GLN A 23 6.91 11.76 6.73
CA GLN A 23 7.51 12.87 5.98
C GLN A 23 6.78 13.13 4.66
N HIS A 24 6.03 12.14 4.17
CA HIS A 24 5.38 12.14 2.86
C HIS A 24 3.85 11.98 2.95
N LEU A 25 3.29 11.97 4.18
CA LEU A 25 1.86 11.72 4.44
C LEU A 25 1.35 10.43 3.78
N GLU A 26 2.22 9.42 3.71
CA GLU A 26 1.89 8.10 3.17
C GLU A 26 1.34 7.16 4.25
N ALA A 27 0.76 6.04 3.82
CA ALA A 27 0.48 4.88 4.65
C ALA A 27 1.69 4.49 5.52
N THR A 28 1.43 4.09 6.75
CA THR A 28 2.42 3.46 7.63
C THR A 28 2.95 2.18 7.01
N ASP A 29 4.14 1.73 7.44
CA ASP A 29 4.70 0.46 6.96
C ASP A 29 3.78 -0.74 7.27
N ALA A 30 3.03 -0.67 8.38
CA ALA A 30 2.04 -1.69 8.74
C ALA A 30 0.83 -1.70 7.79
N GLU A 31 0.29 -0.52 7.46
CA GLU A 31 -0.81 -0.40 6.47
C GLU A 31 -0.35 -0.85 5.07
N LYS A 32 0.89 -0.55 4.68
CA LYS A 32 1.48 -1.00 3.42
C LYS A 32 1.50 -2.53 3.32
N LEU A 33 1.93 -3.20 4.39
CA LEU A 33 1.93 -4.67 4.47
C LEU A 33 0.50 -5.25 4.47
N ALA A 34 -0.42 -4.66 5.24
CA ALA A 34 -1.81 -5.09 5.28
C ALA A 34 -2.48 -4.96 3.90
N LYS A 35 -2.23 -3.87 3.18
CA LYS A 35 -2.73 -3.62 1.83
C LYS A 35 -2.14 -4.60 0.81
N LEU A 36 -0.85 -4.90 0.90
CA LEU A 36 -0.20 -5.88 0.03
C LEU A 36 -0.77 -7.30 0.26
N TYR A 37 -1.01 -7.67 1.51
CA TYR A 37 -1.64 -8.94 1.86
C TYR A 37 -3.10 -9.01 1.38
N ALA A 38 -3.89 -7.95 1.59
CA ALA A 38 -5.27 -7.88 1.10
C ALA A 38 -5.36 -8.01 -0.43
N TYR A 39 -4.42 -7.38 -1.16
CA TYR A 39 -4.32 -7.56 -2.61
C TYR A 39 -4.07 -9.04 -2.97
N TYR A 40 -3.13 -9.70 -2.28
CA TYR A 40 -2.88 -11.13 -2.51
C TYR A 40 -4.11 -12.00 -2.20
N GLU A 41 -4.87 -11.71 -1.14
CA GLU A 41 -6.11 -12.44 -0.84
C GLU A 41 -7.19 -12.27 -1.92
N GLU A 42 -7.28 -11.09 -2.54
CA GLU A 42 -8.27 -10.79 -3.59
C GLU A 42 -7.91 -11.43 -4.94
N TYR A 43 -6.64 -11.32 -5.36
CA TYR A 43 -6.20 -11.71 -6.70
C TYR A 43 -5.48 -13.08 -6.75
N GLY A 44 -5.11 -13.63 -5.58
CA GLY A 44 -4.37 -14.90 -5.48
C GLY A 44 -2.92 -14.85 -5.95
N SER A 45 -2.43 -13.68 -6.36
CA SER A 45 -1.08 -13.46 -6.89
C SER A 45 -0.69 -11.99 -6.78
N LEU A 46 0.61 -11.71 -6.70
CA LEU A 46 1.17 -10.35 -6.87
C LEU A 46 1.68 -10.11 -8.31
N LEU A 47 1.59 -11.11 -9.18
CA LEU A 47 2.15 -11.14 -10.53
C LEU A 47 1.13 -10.68 -11.59
N GLY A 48 1.62 -10.11 -12.68
CA GLY A 48 1.16 -10.31 -14.06
C GLY A 48 -0.09 -9.56 -14.51
N ASP A 49 -0.97 -9.22 -13.57
CA ASP A 49 -2.30 -8.70 -13.90
C ASP A 49 -2.39 -7.17 -13.80
N VAL A 50 -1.35 -6.49 -13.30
CA VAL A 50 -1.35 -5.02 -13.13
C VAL A 50 0.00 -4.41 -13.50
N LYS A 51 -0.04 -3.14 -13.93
CA LYS A 51 1.18 -2.37 -14.22
C LYS A 51 1.98 -2.06 -12.94
N TYR A 52 1.29 -1.85 -11.81
CA TYR A 52 1.91 -1.61 -10.51
C TYR A 52 0.90 -1.82 -9.37
N ILE A 53 1.41 -2.10 -8.18
CA ILE A 53 0.69 -2.12 -6.90
C ILE A 53 1.13 -0.91 -6.07
N ASN A 54 0.25 0.06 -5.81
CA ASN A 54 0.58 1.28 -5.06
C ASN A 54 0.20 1.16 -3.59
N LEU A 55 1.19 1.14 -2.70
CA LEU A 55 1.00 1.02 -1.25
C LEU A 55 1.01 2.36 -0.52
N ARG A 56 1.30 3.48 -1.20
CA ARG A 56 1.47 4.80 -0.56
C ARG A 56 0.20 5.38 0.02
N ASP A 57 -0.94 5.10 -0.61
CA ASP A 57 -2.21 5.70 -0.22
C ASP A 57 -2.68 5.08 1.10
N PRO A 58 -2.83 5.88 2.18
CA PRO A 58 -3.37 5.41 3.44
C PRO A 58 -4.77 4.85 3.25
N GLN A 59 -5.10 3.80 4.01
CA GLN A 59 -6.40 3.14 3.93
C GLN A 59 -7.51 4.07 4.41
N ASP A 60 -7.19 4.96 5.36
CA ASP A 60 -8.11 5.96 5.92
C ASP A 60 -8.09 7.29 5.15
N ARG A 61 -8.85 7.30 4.06
CA ARG A 61 -9.82 8.40 3.83
C ARG A 61 -11.25 7.87 3.89
N ILE A 62 -11.49 6.87 4.73
CA ILE A 62 -12.85 6.51 5.14
C ILE A 62 -13.26 7.58 6.15
N PRO A 63 -14.26 8.44 5.87
CA PRO A 63 -14.74 9.38 6.86
C PRO A 63 -15.21 8.59 8.08
N LEU A 64 -14.54 8.80 9.22
CA LEU A 64 -15.02 8.31 10.50
C LEU A 64 -16.45 8.84 10.70
N PRO A 65 -17.39 8.03 11.22
CA PRO A 65 -18.66 8.57 11.67
C PRO A 65 -18.34 9.63 12.72
N ILE A 66 -18.63 10.88 12.41
CA ILE A 66 -18.66 11.94 13.42
C ILE A 66 -19.79 11.54 14.36
N ASP A 67 -19.46 11.17 15.59
CA ASP A 67 -20.46 11.11 16.65
C ASP A 67 -21.14 12.48 16.70
N LYS A 68 -22.42 12.48 16.35
CA LYS A 68 -23.26 13.65 16.55
C LYS A 68 -23.67 13.63 18.01
N ASP A 69 -23.09 14.55 18.77
CA ASP A 69 -23.60 14.98 20.08
C ASP A 69 -25.10 15.36 19.99
#